data_AF-E3S1U7-F1
#
_entry.id   AF-E3S1U7-F1
#
_cell.length_a   1.000
_cell.length_b   1.000
_cell.length_c   1.000
_cell.angle_alpha   90.00
_cell.angle_beta   90.00
_cell.angle_gamma   90.00
#
_symmetry.space_group_name_H-M   'P 1'
#
loop_
_entity.id
_entity.type
_entity.pdbx_description
1 polymer ?
#
loop_
_entity_poly.entity_id
_entity_poly.type
_entity_poly.pdbx_seq_one_letter_code
_entity_poly.pdbx_strand_id
1 'polypeptide(L)'
;MQPTFRRMAGHNHGIIHADPALIKWANMTVNRHKYFRWTRRTAWLSFAYMVLVPSILGTAGYMTEGKWELRGKRRGDMISEF
;
A
#
# COMPACT_ATOMS: atom_id res chain seq x y z
N MET A 1 -8.01 -48.84 -12.62
CA MET A 1 -8.82 -47.71 -13.13
C MET A 1 -8.89 -46.66 -12.02
N GLN A 2 -8.33 -45.47 -12.21
CA GLN A 2 -8.40 -44.40 -11.20
C GLN A 2 -9.69 -43.58 -11.43
N PRO A 3 -10.50 -43.30 -10.40
CA PRO A 3 -11.73 -42.53 -10.57
C PRO A 3 -11.40 -41.07 -10.90
N THR A 4 -11.90 -40.57 -12.03
CA THR A 4 -11.82 -39.15 -12.37
C THR A 4 -12.76 -38.34 -11.48
N PHE A 5 -12.24 -37.34 -10.79
CA PHE A 5 -13.02 -36.46 -9.91
C PHE A 5 -14.00 -35.60 -10.74
N ARG A 6 -15.26 -36.05 -10.89
CA ARG A 6 -16.30 -35.34 -11.66
C ARG A 6 -16.93 -34.26 -10.78
N ARG A 7 -16.52 -32.99 -10.98
CA ARG A 7 -17.22 -31.84 -10.36
C ARG A 7 -18.55 -31.61 -11.07
N MET A 8 -19.66 -31.91 -10.39
CA MET A 8 -21.02 -31.64 -10.83
C MET A 8 -21.59 -30.42 -10.09
N ALA A 9 -21.11 -29.22 -10.45
CA ALA A 9 -21.75 -27.97 -10.05
C ALA A 9 -22.35 -27.34 -11.32
N GLY A 10 -23.61 -26.88 -11.23
CA GLY A 10 -24.40 -26.37 -12.34
C GLY A 10 -23.62 -25.36 -13.18
N HIS A 11 -23.33 -25.76 -14.42
CA HIS A 11 -22.41 -25.03 -15.29
C HIS A 11 -23.16 -23.88 -15.99
N ASN A 12 -23.32 -22.77 -15.27
CA ASN A 12 -23.75 -21.50 -15.85
C ASN A 12 -22.60 -20.92 -16.68
N HIS A 13 -22.32 -21.54 -17.82
CA HIS A 13 -21.37 -21.06 -18.81
C HIS A 13 -21.83 -19.67 -19.30
N GLY A 14 -21.10 -18.61 -18.95
CA GLY A 14 -21.24 -17.32 -19.64
C GLY A 14 -22.26 -16.31 -19.08
N ILE A 15 -22.59 -16.34 -17.78
CA ILE A 15 -23.39 -15.25 -17.15
C ILE A 15 -22.75 -13.87 -17.36
N ILE A 16 -21.42 -13.81 -17.49
CA ILE A 16 -20.67 -12.57 -17.71
C ILE A 16 -19.93 -12.70 -19.04
N HIS A 17 -20.20 -11.75 -19.94
CA HIS A 17 -19.39 -11.56 -21.14
C HIS A 17 -17.99 -11.09 -20.73
N ALA A 18 -17.05 -12.02 -20.70
CA ALA A 18 -15.69 -11.74 -20.27
C ALA A 18 -14.92 -11.08 -21.42
N ASP A 19 -14.66 -9.77 -21.30
CA ASP A 19 -13.81 -9.05 -22.24
C ASP A 19 -12.35 -9.54 -22.10
N PRO A 20 -11.73 -10.09 -23.16
CA PRO A 20 -10.35 -10.54 -23.13
C PRO A 20 -9.36 -9.42 -22.74
N ALA A 21 -9.65 -8.16 -23.05
CA ALA A 21 -8.79 -7.04 -22.69
C ALA A 21 -8.79 -6.80 -21.17
N LEU A 22 -9.97 -6.82 -20.54
CA LEU A 22 -10.09 -6.69 -19.08
C LEU A 22 -9.43 -7.86 -18.34
N ILE A 23 -9.61 -9.09 -18.85
CA ILE A 23 -8.95 -10.27 -18.28
C ILE A 23 -7.42 -10.13 -18.37
N LYS A 24 -6.89 -9.67 -19.52
CA LYS A 24 -5.45 -9.45 -19.69
C LYS A 24 -4.93 -8.36 -18.75
N TRP A 25 -5.62 -7.24 -18.62
CA TRP A 25 -5.24 -6.15 -17.72
C TRP A 25 -5.24 -6.60 -16.25
N ALA A 26 -6.26 -7.34 -15.83
CA ALA A 26 -6.34 -7.91 -14.49
C ALA A 26 -5.16 -8.85 -14.23
N ASN A 27 -4.88 -9.76 -15.18
CA ASN A 27 -3.73 -10.66 -15.09
C ASN A 27 -2.39 -9.93 -15.02
N MET A 28 -2.17 -8.87 -15.81
CA MET A 28 -0.94 -8.07 -15.74
C MET A 28 -0.80 -7.32 -14.41
N THR A 29 -1.91 -6.83 -13.85
CA THR A 29 -1.90 -6.06 -12.60
C THR A 29 -1.67 -6.97 -11.40
N VAL A 30 -2.37 -8.10 -11.31
CA VAL A 30 -2.21 -9.08 -10.23
C VAL A 30 -0.82 -9.71 -10.27
N ASN A 31 -0.31 -10.06 -11.45
CA ASN A 31 1.01 -10.68 -11.59
C ASN A 31 2.17 -9.68 -11.68
N ARG A 32 1.95 -8.38 -11.43
CA ARG A 32 3.00 -7.34 -11.56
C ARG A 32 4.24 -7.62 -10.71
N HIS A 33 4.05 -8.19 -9.54
CA HIS A 33 5.14 -8.57 -8.62
C HIS A 33 6.07 -9.64 -9.22
N LYS A 34 5.57 -10.54 -10.07
CA LYS A 34 6.37 -11.60 -10.71
C LYS A 34 7.37 -11.04 -11.72
N TYR A 35 7.04 -9.92 -12.35
CA TYR A 35 7.85 -9.29 -13.39
C TYR A 35 8.60 -8.05 -12.89
N PHE A 36 8.64 -7.85 -11.57
CA PHE A 36 9.33 -6.72 -10.96
C PHE A 36 10.85 -6.81 -11.20
N ARG A 37 11.48 -5.65 -11.40
CA ARG A 37 12.93 -5.52 -11.59
C ARG A 37 13.46 -4.34 -10.79
N TRP A 38 14.62 -4.54 -10.18
CA TRP A 38 15.38 -3.45 -9.57
C TRP A 38 16.03 -2.60 -10.66
N THR A 39 15.59 -1.35 -10.73
CA THR A 39 16.15 -0.31 -11.59
C THR A 39 16.52 0.86 -10.70
N ARG A 40 17.37 1.79 -11.17
CA ARG A 40 17.72 2.99 -10.38
C ARG A 40 16.48 3.74 -9.88
N ARG A 41 15.43 3.82 -10.71
CA ARG A 41 14.15 4.45 -10.35
C ARG A 41 13.39 3.67 -9.28
N THR A 42 13.16 2.37 -9.48
CA THR A 42 12.37 1.57 -8.53
C THR A 42 13.09 1.39 -7.20
N ALA A 43 14.42 1.24 -7.20
CA ALA A 43 15.24 1.21 -6.00
C ALA A 43 15.11 2.50 -5.18
N TRP A 44 15.24 3.66 -5.83
CA TRP A 44 15.10 4.94 -5.16
C TRP A 44 13.69 5.14 -4.56
N LEU A 45 12.65 4.81 -5.32
CA LEU A 45 11.27 4.91 -4.83
C LEU A 45 11.02 3.98 -3.63
N SER A 46 11.47 2.73 -3.70
CA SER A 46 11.34 1.80 -2.58
C SER A 46 12.06 2.30 -1.33
N PHE A 47 13.28 2.81 -1.47
CA PHE A 47 14.03 3.41 -0.36
C PHE A 47 13.31 4.63 0.22
N ALA A 48 12.85 5.54 -0.63
CA ALA A 48 12.19 6.76 -0.19
C ALA A 48 10.93 6.46 0.62
N TYR A 49 10.09 5.54 0.15
CA TYR A 49 8.83 5.20 0.83
C TYR A 49 9.01 4.33 2.07
N MET A 50 9.99 3.41 2.09
CA MET A 50 10.16 2.47 3.21
C MET A 50 11.09 3.01 4.30
N VAL A 51 12.01 3.90 3.96
CA VAL A 51 13.03 4.41 4.90
C VAL A 51 12.92 5.92 5.04
N LEU A 52 13.15 6.67 3.96
CA LEU A 52 13.30 8.13 4.05
C LEU A 52 12.08 8.82 4.68
N VAL A 53 10.87 8.56 4.15
CA VAL A 53 9.64 9.21 4.62
C VAL A 53 9.30 8.78 6.05
N PRO A 54 9.26 7.47 6.40
CA PRO A 54 9.03 7.06 7.78
C PRO A 54 10.07 7.60 8.76
N SER A 55 11.36 7.67 8.39
CA SER A 55 12.40 8.21 9.26
C SER A 55 12.24 9.72 9.50
N ILE A 56 11.91 10.50 8.47
CA ILE A 56 11.65 11.94 8.63
C ILE A 56 10.42 12.16 9.52
N LEU A 57 9.33 11.44 9.28
CA LEU A 57 8.11 11.57 10.09
C LEU A 57 8.34 11.11 11.53
N GLY A 58 9.05 10.00 11.73
CA GLY A 58 9.37 9.50 13.06
C GLY A 58 10.23 10.48 13.85
N THR A 59 11.30 11.00 13.24
CA THR A 59 12.17 12.00 13.89
C THR A 59 11.42 13.29 14.22
N ALA A 60 10.62 13.82 13.28
CA ALA A 60 9.79 14.99 13.54
C ALA A 60 8.76 14.73 14.65
N GLY A 61 8.13 13.55 14.65
CA GLY A 61 7.23 13.09 15.71
C GLY A 61 7.91 13.13 17.08
N TYR A 62 9.05 12.44 17.22
CA TYR A 62 9.79 12.41 18.49
C TYR A 62 10.28 13.79 18.94
N MET A 63 10.65 14.69 18.02
CA MET A 63 11.05 16.05 18.37
C MET A 63 9.89 16.95 18.80
N THR A 64 8.67 16.62 18.42
CA THR A 64 7.47 17.41 18.71
C THR A 64 6.61 16.80 19.82
N GLU A 65 6.89 15.55 20.20
CA GLU A 65 6.20 14.84 21.26
C GLU A 65 6.31 15.61 22.58
N GLY A 66 5.16 15.93 23.18
CA GLY A 66 5.09 16.69 24.44
C GLY A 66 5.55 18.14 24.35
N LYS A 67 6.00 18.61 23.18
CA LYS A 67 6.53 19.98 23.05
C LYS A 67 5.44 21.03 23.11
N TRP A 68 4.27 20.76 22.53
CA TRP A 68 3.22 21.75 22.33
C TRP A 68 2.02 21.48 23.23
N GLU A 69 1.71 22.41 24.14
CA GLU A 69 0.50 22.38 24.96
C GLU A 69 -0.28 23.67 24.76
N LEU A 70 -1.52 23.55 24.29
CA LEU A 70 -2.36 24.68 23.89
C LEU A 70 -3.50 24.94 24.88
N ARG A 71 -3.71 24.04 25.85
CA ARG A 71 -4.82 24.12 26.78
C ARG A 71 -4.66 25.31 27.71
N GLY A 72 -5.58 26.26 27.59
CA GLY A 72 -5.69 27.42 28.49
C GLY A 72 -4.65 28.53 28.29
N LYS A 73 -3.79 28.44 27.27
CA LYS A 73 -2.78 29.46 26.95
C LYS A 73 -3.45 30.76 26.44
N ARG A 74 -2.94 31.93 26.84
CA ARG A 74 -3.44 33.26 26.45
C ARG A 74 -2.44 33.98 25.54
N ARG A 75 -2.84 35.16 25.02
CA ARG A 75 -1.97 35.99 24.17
C ARG A 75 -0.71 36.37 24.95
N GLY A 76 0.46 35.97 24.43
CA GLY A 76 1.77 36.24 25.02
C GLY A 76 2.35 35.06 25.82
N ASP A 77 1.57 33.99 26.06
CA ASP A 77 2.07 32.81 26.78
C ASP A 77 2.90 31.89 25.86
N MET A 78 3.95 31.29 26.44
CA MET A 78 4.79 30.32 25.75
C MET A 78 4.05 28.98 25.57
N ILE A 79 3.98 28.51 24.32
CA ILE A 79 3.29 27.28 23.91
C ILE A 79 4.21 26.06 24.01
N SER A 80 5.52 26.26 23.91
CA SER A 80 6.51 25.20 24.07
C SER A 80 6.74 24.86 25.54
N GLU A 81 6.69 23.58 25.89
CA GLU A 81 6.96 23.11 27.25
C GLU A 81 8.47 22.93 27.53
N PHE A 82 9.29 22.76 26.49
CA PHE A 82 10.76 22.68 26.55
C PHE A 82 11.44 23.20 25.28
#